data_AF-W9R062-F1
#
_entry.id   AF-W9R062-F1
#
_cell.length_a   1.000
_cell.length_b   1.000
_cell.length_c   1.000
_cell.angle_alpha   90.00
_cell.angle_beta   90.00
_cell.angle_gamma   90.00
#
_symmetry.space_group_name_H-M   'P 1'
#
loop_
_entity.id
_entity.type
_entity.pdbx_description
1 polymer ?
#
loop_
_entity_poly.entity_id
_entity_poly.type
_entity_poly.pdbx_seq_one_letter_code
_entity_poly.pdbx_strand_id
1 'polypeptide(L)'
;MSNRSSSRSSFKPTDEEINELILKLQALLPDLLNQQRSTTTVAASTILEETCNYIKKLRREVGSLSERLSQLLDSSDIADVHELIRGILQQ
;
A
#
# COMPACT_ATOMS: atom_id res chain seq x y z
N MET A 1 49.64 0.17 -10.23
CA MET A 1 48.33 -0.49 -10.07
C MET A 1 47.28 0.60 -9.99
N SER A 2 46.43 0.72 -11.01
CA SER A 2 45.46 1.81 -11.12
C SER A 2 44.21 1.47 -10.31
N ASN A 3 44.06 2.09 -9.15
CA ASN A 3 42.82 1.99 -8.37
C ASN A 3 41.71 2.74 -9.11
N ARG A 4 40.83 1.98 -9.75
CA ARG A 4 39.57 2.47 -10.30
C ARG A 4 38.70 2.92 -9.15
N SER A 5 38.66 4.23 -8.91
CA SER A 5 37.66 4.86 -8.08
C SER A 5 36.30 4.59 -8.71
N SER A 6 35.58 3.60 -8.17
CA SER A 6 34.18 3.37 -8.52
C SER A 6 33.38 4.59 -8.13
N SER A 7 33.12 5.45 -9.11
CA SER A 7 32.17 6.54 -9.01
C SER A 7 30.84 5.94 -8.60
N ARG A 8 30.53 6.00 -7.30
CA ARG A 8 29.17 5.86 -6.79
C ARG A 8 28.42 7.03 -7.40
N SER A 9 27.83 6.80 -8.57
CA SER A 9 26.83 7.67 -9.17
C SER A 9 25.77 7.88 -8.10
N SER A 10 25.82 9.04 -7.45
CA SER A 10 24.76 9.47 -6.55
C SER A 10 23.55 9.71 -7.43
N PHE A 11 22.63 8.75 -7.42
CA PHE A 11 21.35 8.89 -8.10
C PHE A 11 20.63 10.08 -7.46
N LYS A 12 20.66 11.22 -8.16
CA LYS A 12 19.87 12.39 -7.81
C LYS A 12 18.62 12.31 -8.68
N PRO A 13 17.46 11.94 -8.11
CA PRO A 13 16.23 11.94 -8.88
C PRO A 13 15.96 13.35 -9.41
N THR A 14 15.52 13.43 -10.65
CA THR A 14 15.06 14.66 -11.28
C THR A 14 13.70 15.08 -10.73
N ASP A 15 13.38 16.37 -10.80
CA ASP A 15 12.07 16.88 -10.34
C ASP A 15 10.90 16.22 -11.10
N GLU A 16 11.11 15.83 -12.35
CA GLU A 16 10.12 15.10 -13.15
C GLU A 16 9.86 13.69 -12.59
N GLU A 17 10.92 12.94 -12.26
CA GLU A 17 10.79 11.62 -11.63
C GLU A 17 10.12 11.71 -10.26
N ILE A 18 10.40 12.78 -9.50
CA ILE A 18 9.75 13.04 -8.21
C ILE A 18 8.26 13.31 -8.42
N ASN A 19 7.90 14.17 -9.38
CA ASN A 19 6.51 14.47 -9.68
C ASN A 19 5.74 13.25 -10.17
N GLU A 20 6.34 12.44 -11.06
CA GLU A 20 5.74 11.20 -11.56
C GLU A 20 5.47 10.23 -10.40
N LEU A 21 6.41 10.10 -9.45
CA LEU A 21 6.21 9.28 -8.25
C LEU A 21 5.04 9.79 -7.41
N ILE A 22 4.97 11.09 -7.15
CA ILE A 22 3.88 11.69 -6.35
C ILE A 22 2.52 11.45 -7.02
N LEU A 23 2.41 11.60 -8.34
CA LEU A 23 1.18 11.32 -9.09
C LEU A 23 0.76 9.85 -9.00
N LYS A 24 1.72 8.92 -9.10
CA LYS A 24 1.45 7.49 -8.93
C LYS A 24 0.98 7.16 -7.52
N LEU A 25 1.61 7.74 -6.49
CA LEU A 25 1.20 7.55 -5.10
C LEU A 25 -0.21 8.07 -4.84
N GLN A 26 -0.53 9.27 -5.34
CA GLN A 26 -1.85 9.85 -5.20
C GLN A 26 -2.95 8.97 -5.82
N ALA A 27 -2.69 8.39 -7.00
CA ALA A 27 -3.65 7.50 -7.68
C ALA A 27 -3.92 6.18 -6.94
N LEU A 28 -3.04 5.78 -6.00
CA LEU A 28 -3.19 4.56 -5.21
C LEU A 28 -3.90 4.79 -3.87
N LEU A 29 -4.19 6.05 -3.51
CA LEU A 29 -4.77 6.40 -2.22
C LEU A 29 -6.29 6.54 -2.31
N PRO A 30 -7.08 5.69 -1.62
CA PRO A 30 -8.54 5.71 -1.71
C PRO A 30 -9.16 7.03 -1.21
N ASP A 31 -8.58 7.62 -0.16
CA ASP A 31 -9.05 8.89 0.41
C ASP A 31 -8.79 10.07 -0.54
N LEU A 32 -7.67 10.05 -1.26
CA LEU A 32 -7.32 11.10 -2.23
C LEU A 32 -8.05 10.95 -3.57
N LEU A 33 -8.36 9.72 -3.99
CA LEU A 33 -9.22 9.46 -5.15
C LEU A 33 -10.61 10.09 -4.97
N ASN A 34 -11.16 10.04 -3.75
CA ASN A 34 -12.42 10.69 -3.41
C ASN A 34 -12.29 12.23 -3.36
N GLN A 35 -11.15 12.73 -2.87
CA GLN A 35 -10.85 14.17 -2.85
C GLN A 35 -10.49 14.74 -4.21
N GLN A 36 -10.13 13.94 -5.22
CA GLN A 36 -9.80 14.42 -6.57
C GLN A 36 -10.97 15.10 -7.29
N ARG A 37 -12.21 14.92 -6.81
CA ARG A 37 -13.39 15.73 -7.20
C ARG A 37 -13.36 17.16 -6.65
N SER A 38 -12.58 17.39 -5.60
CA SER A 38 -12.33 18.67 -4.96
C SER A 38 -11.09 19.29 -5.61
N THR A 39 -11.19 20.53 -6.08
CA THR A 39 -10.13 21.22 -6.84
C THR A 39 -8.94 21.67 -5.98
N THR A 40 -8.68 21.03 -4.85
CA THR A 40 -7.65 21.45 -3.90
C THR A 40 -6.34 20.73 -4.21
N THR A 41 -5.31 21.48 -4.58
CA THR A 41 -3.94 20.95 -4.73
C THR A 41 -3.44 20.40 -3.39
N VAL A 42 -3.18 19.09 -3.32
CA VAL A 42 -2.67 18.42 -2.12
C VAL A 42 -1.14 18.50 -2.12
N ALA A 43 -0.54 18.82 -0.97
CA ALA A 43 0.92 18.91 -0.84
C ALA A 43 1.58 17.52 -0.95
N ALA A 44 2.77 17.45 -1.55
CA ALA A 44 3.52 16.20 -1.71
C ALA A 44 3.82 15.51 -0.35
N SER A 45 4.10 16.29 0.70
CA SER A 45 4.31 15.75 2.05
C SER A 45 3.07 15.03 2.59
N THR A 46 1.88 15.56 2.33
CA THR A 46 0.60 14.94 2.72
C THR A 46 0.38 13.66 1.93
N ILE A 47 0.66 13.63 0.63
CA ILE A 47 0.55 12.42 -0.20
C ILE A 47 1.47 11.31 0.35
N LEU A 48 2.70 11.66 0.73
CA LEU A 48 3.64 10.69 1.32
C LEU A 48 3.16 10.18 2.68
N GLU A 49 2.64 11.07 3.54
CA GLU A 49 2.09 10.70 4.84
C GLU A 49 0.89 9.75 4.70
N GLU A 50 -0.08 10.11 3.85
CA GLU A 50 -1.24 9.29 3.56
C GLU A 50 -0.84 7.95 2.95
N THR A 51 0.16 7.93 2.06
CA THR A 51 0.74 6.68 1.54
C THR A 51 1.25 5.79 2.66
N CYS A 52 2.04 6.34 3.59
CA CYS A 52 2.58 5.59 4.71
C CYS A 52 1.47 5.07 5.64
N ASN A 53 0.45 5.89 5.89
CA ASN A 53 -0.70 5.53 6.70
C ASN A 53 -1.53 4.42 6.04
N TYR A 54 -1.75 4.50 4.73
CA TYR A 54 -2.48 3.49 3.96
C TYR A 54 -1.74 2.15 3.95
N ILE A 55 -0.42 2.15 3.74
CA ILE A 55 0.40 0.93 3.86
C ILE A 55 0.26 0.31 5.25
N LYS A 56 0.29 1.12 6.32
CA LYS A 56 0.11 0.62 7.71
C LYS A 56 -1.28 0.01 7.90
N LYS A 57 -2.34 0.63 7.37
CA LYS A 57 -3.72 0.09 7.41
C LYS A 57 -3.80 -1.25 6.67
N LEU A 58 -3.34 -1.29 5.42
CA LEU A 58 -3.32 -2.52 4.61
C LEU A 58 -2.58 -3.66 5.31
N ARG A 59 -1.40 -3.40 5.90
CA ARG A 59 -0.66 -4.45 6.63
C ARG A 59 -1.43 -4.98 7.83
N ARG A 60 -2.18 -4.13 8.54
CA ARG A 60 -3.03 -4.55 9.67
C ARG A 60 -4.22 -5.37 9.18
N GLU A 61 -4.88 -4.94 8.12
CA GLU A 61 -6.01 -5.64 7.51
C GLU A 61 -5.59 -7.03 7.02
N VAL A 62 -4.45 -7.14 6.32
CA VAL A 62 -3.88 -8.42 5.89
C VAL A 62 -3.58 -9.32 7.10
N GLY A 63 -3.00 -8.77 8.17
CA GLY A 63 -2.73 -9.54 9.40
C GLY A 63 -4.01 -10.06 10.07
N SER A 64 -4.99 -9.19 10.26
CA SER A 64 -6.29 -9.55 10.86
C SER A 64 -7.05 -10.57 10.01
N LEU A 65 -7.05 -10.39 8.69
CA LEU A 65 -7.66 -11.33 7.77
C LEU A 65 -6.97 -12.70 7.80
N SER A 66 -5.63 -12.71 7.86
CA SER A 66 -4.84 -13.94 7.97
C SER A 66 -5.14 -14.68 9.27
N GLU A 67 -5.25 -13.98 10.40
CA GLU A 67 -5.55 -14.59 11.70
C GLU A 67 -6.96 -15.20 11.71
N ARG A 68 -7.95 -14.45 11.20
CA ARG A 68 -9.33 -14.94 11.08
C ARG A 68 -9.43 -16.16 10.17
N LEU A 69 -8.71 -16.15 9.05
CA LEU A 69 -8.65 -17.29 8.14
C LEU A 69 -8.11 -18.52 8.85
N SER A 70 -7.01 -18.39 9.61
CA SER A 70 -6.47 -19.49 10.41
C SER A 70 -7.49 -20.02 11.43
N GLN A 71 -8.19 -19.14 12.15
CA GLN A 71 -9.21 -19.54 13.12
C GLN A 71 -10.39 -20.29 12.46
N LEU A 72 -10.83 -19.86 11.29
CA LEU A 72 -11.91 -20.53 10.56
C LEU A 72 -11.47 -21.91 10.03
N LEU A 73 -10.21 -22.03 9.60
CA LEU A 73 -9.62 -23.31 9.19
C LEU A 73 -9.46 -24.28 10.37
N ASP A 74 -9.08 -23.78 11.55
CA ASP A 74 -8.91 -24.60 12.75
C ASP A 74 -10.25 -25.04 13.38
N SER A 75 -11.33 -24.27 13.17
CA SER A 75 -12.64 -24.52 13.78
C SER A 75 -13.64 -25.27 12.89
N SER A 76 -13.47 -25.21 11.57
CA SER A 76 -14.31 -25.97 10.66
C SER A 76 -13.72 -27.35 10.41
N ASP A 77 -14.55 -28.39 10.54
CA ASP A 77 -14.28 -29.65 9.82
C ASP A 77 -14.45 -29.29 8.33
N ILE A 78 -13.33 -28.99 7.65
CA ILE A 78 -13.29 -28.29 6.34
C ILE A 78 -13.89 -29.17 5.24
N ALA A 79 -15.19 -29.33 5.24
CA ALA A 79 -15.93 -30.05 4.20
C ALA A 79 -16.37 -29.09 3.08
N ASP A 80 -16.56 -27.80 3.38
CA ASP A 80 -17.07 -26.82 2.41
C ASP A 80 -16.35 -25.45 2.47
N VAL A 81 -15.55 -25.18 1.44
CA VAL A 81 -14.85 -23.90 1.21
C VAL A 81 -15.84 -22.72 1.06
N HIS A 82 -17.09 -22.96 0.69
CA HIS A 82 -18.09 -21.89 0.54
C HIS A 82 -18.50 -21.29 1.89
N GLU A 83 -18.55 -22.07 2.97
CA GLU A 83 -18.82 -21.53 4.32
C GLU A 83 -17.65 -20.69 4.83
N LEU A 84 -16.42 -21.13 4.57
CA LEU A 84 -15.21 -20.38 4.87
C LEU A 84 -15.20 -19.01 4.16
N ILE A 85 -15.50 -18.99 2.86
CA ILE A 85 -15.58 -17.75 2.07
C ILE A 85 -16.68 -16.83 2.60
N ARG A 86 -17.85 -17.35 2.97
CA ARG A 86 -18.93 -16.55 3.57
C ARG A 86 -18.52 -15.93 4.89
N GLY A 87 -17.83 -16.68 5.76
CA GLY A 87 -17.28 -16.15 7.00
C GLY A 87 -16.38 -14.95 6.74
N ILE A 88 -15.44 -15.07 5.81
CA ILE A 88 -14.50 -14.00 5.45
C ILE A 88 -15.21 -12.73 4.93
N LEU A 89 -16.24 -12.91 4.08
CA LEU A 89 -16.94 -11.81 3.41
C LEU A 89 -17.99 -11.07 4.26
N GLN A 90 -18.44 -11.64 5.38
CA GLN A 90 -19.40 -10.99 6.30
C GLN A 90 -18.76 -9.85 7.12
N GLN A 91 -18.18 -8.85 6.45
CA GLN A 91 -17.74 -7.60 7.09
C GLN A 91 -18.93 -6.77 7.55
#